data_AF-A0A3I8G7T9-F1
#
_entry.id   AF-A0A3I8G7T9-F1
#
_cell.length_a   1.000
_cell.length_b   1.000
_cell.length_c   1.000
_cell.angle_alpha   90.00
_cell.angle_beta   90.00
_cell.angle_gamma   90.00
#
_symmetry.space_group_name_H-M   'P 1'
#
loop_
_entity.id
_entity.type
_entity.pdbx_description
1 polymer ?
#
loop_
_entity_poly.entity_id
_entity_poly.type
_entity_poly.pdbx_seq_one_letter_code
_entity_poly.pdbx_strand_id
1 'polypeptide(L)'
;RGISFRDFLSQHPRYNITDSKFSDLSNEDLWMKTSKAGLEFQTKLRDRTVIFLADCLVDTVSEIAAKKGKYGNAITAHELRWIYRNRNDDQVKNNVKFFLKGQAISHEDVFTKPGWEQYTPKNKK
;
A
#
# COMPACT_ATOMS: atom_id res chain seq x y z
N ARG A 1 17.10 -10.68 6.90
CA ARG A 1 15.79 -10.18 6.38
C ARG A 1 14.95 -9.55 7.49
N GLY A 2 14.72 -10.22 8.63
CA GLY A 2 13.97 -9.66 9.77
C GLY A 2 14.67 -8.49 10.47
N ILE A 3 15.97 -8.62 10.75
CA ILE A 3 16.77 -7.57 11.41
C ILE A 3 16.76 -6.27 10.58
N SER A 4 17.05 -6.36 9.29
CA SER A 4 17.08 -5.18 8.41
C SER A 4 15.72 -4.49 8.24
N PHE A 5 14.61 -5.24 8.28
CA PHE A 5 13.28 -4.62 8.29
C PHE A 5 13.00 -3.91 9.62
N ARG A 6 13.38 -4.52 10.75
CA ARG A 6 13.22 -3.90 12.07
C ARG A 6 14.01 -2.58 12.16
N ASP A 7 15.25 -2.58 11.67
CA ASP A 7 16.11 -1.39 11.71
C ASP A 7 15.59 -0.28 10.77
N PHE A 8 15.08 -0.66 9.59
CA PHE A 8 14.37 0.27 8.71
C PHE A 8 13.13 0.86 9.40
N LEU A 9 12.33 0.01 10.04
CA LEU A 9 11.07 0.40 10.67
C LEU A 9 11.33 1.35 11.84
N SER A 10 12.30 1.08 12.70
CA SER A 10 12.63 1.90 13.89
C SER A 10 13.14 3.29 13.53
N GLN A 11 13.66 3.48 12.32
CA GLN A 11 14.12 4.79 11.82
C GLN A 11 13.06 5.48 10.94
N HIS A 12 11.95 4.80 10.60
CA HIS A 12 11.01 5.30 9.61
C HIS A 12 10.11 6.42 10.18
N PRO A 13 10.15 7.65 9.62
CA PRO A 13 9.49 8.81 10.23
C PRO A 13 7.97 8.66 10.35
N ARG A 14 7.36 7.89 9.43
CA ARG A 14 5.90 7.70 9.34
C ARG A 14 5.38 6.36 9.86
N TYR A 15 6.24 5.35 9.92
CA TYR A 15 5.81 3.95 10.15
C TYR A 15 6.52 3.26 11.31
N ASN A 16 7.42 3.96 12.02
CA ASN A 16 8.03 3.42 13.23
C ASN A 16 6.97 3.15 14.30
N ILE A 17 6.40 1.94 14.32
CA ILE A 17 5.38 1.54 15.30
C ILE A 17 5.93 1.35 16.71
N THR A 18 7.25 1.39 16.92
CA THR A 18 7.84 1.34 18.26
C THR A 18 7.97 2.74 18.89
N ASP A 19 7.60 3.79 18.15
CA ASP A 19 7.50 5.17 18.65
C ASP A 19 6.29 5.28 19.60
N SER A 20 6.49 5.92 20.76
CA SER A 20 5.44 6.08 21.78
C SER A 20 4.21 6.81 21.27
N LYS A 21 4.32 7.64 20.21
CA LYS A 21 3.16 8.31 19.58
C LYS A 21 2.14 7.34 18.96
N PHE A 22 2.47 6.05 18.87
CA PHE A 22 1.58 5.01 18.36
C PHE A 22 1.14 4.01 19.44
N SER A 23 1.45 4.25 20.72
CA SER A 23 1.05 3.37 21.83
C SER A 23 -0.46 3.17 21.92
N ASP A 24 -1.23 4.20 21.54
CA ASP A 24 -2.69 4.23 21.68
C ASP A 24 -3.41 3.68 20.44
N LEU A 25 -2.66 3.24 19.44
CA LEU A 25 -3.25 2.67 18.22
C LEU A 25 -3.73 1.24 18.45
N SER A 26 -4.82 0.90 17.78
CA SER A 26 -5.30 -0.48 17.71
C SER A 26 -4.28 -1.39 17.02
N ASN A 27 -4.33 -2.69 17.31
CA ASN A 27 -3.50 -3.68 16.61
C ASN A 27 -3.70 -3.64 15.08
N GLU A 28 -4.92 -3.33 14.63
CA GLU A 28 -5.25 -3.18 13.22
C GLU A 28 -4.55 -1.96 12.61
N ASP A 29 -4.53 -0.82 13.30
CA ASP A 29 -3.82 0.39 12.86
C ASP A 29 -2.30 0.18 12.81
N LEU A 30 -1.74 -0.52 13.80
CA LEU A 30 -0.34 -0.92 13.82
C LEU A 30 -0.01 -1.84 12.64
N TRP A 31 -0.87 -2.82 12.35
CA TRP A 31 -0.73 -3.69 11.20
C TRP A 31 -0.79 -2.90 9.88
N MET A 32 -1.76 -1.99 9.73
CA MET A 32 -1.84 -1.16 8.53
C MET A 32 -0.56 -0.33 8.31
N LYS A 33 0.06 0.18 9.38
CA LYS A 33 1.34 0.89 9.29
C LYS A 33 2.48 -0.04 8.85
N THR A 34 2.62 -1.20 9.49
CA THR A 34 3.70 -2.15 9.17
C THR A 34 3.56 -2.78 7.80
N SER A 35 2.34 -3.04 7.33
CA SER A 35 2.08 -3.51 5.95
C SER A 35 2.58 -2.51 4.90
N LYS A 36 2.28 -1.22 5.04
CA LYS A 36 2.82 -0.15 4.17
C LYS A 36 4.34 -0.03 4.26
N ALA A 37 4.90 -0.13 5.47
CA ALA A 37 6.35 -0.13 5.66
C ALA A 37 7.01 -1.34 4.96
N GLY A 38 6.38 -2.51 5.04
CA GLY A 38 6.81 -3.72 4.34
C GLY A 38 6.84 -3.54 2.84
N LEU A 39 5.80 -2.94 2.26
CA LEU A 39 5.76 -2.60 0.83
C LEU A 39 6.90 -1.68 0.43
N GLU A 40 7.10 -0.59 1.18
CA GLU A 40 8.18 0.35 0.93
C GLU A 40 9.55 -0.31 1.03
N PHE A 41 9.75 -1.12 2.06
CA PHE A 41 10.99 -1.86 2.28
C PHE A 41 11.30 -2.84 1.14
N GLN A 42 10.30 -3.60 0.66
CA GLN A 42 10.54 -4.53 -0.45
C GLN A 42 10.79 -3.79 -1.76
N THR A 43 9.97 -2.79 -2.07
CA THR A 43 9.99 -2.13 -3.39
C THR A 43 11.12 -1.11 -3.54
N LYS A 44 11.47 -0.37 -2.48
CA LYS A 44 12.46 0.73 -2.59
C LYS A 44 13.84 0.36 -2.05
N LEU A 45 13.88 -0.30 -0.89
CA LEU A 45 15.16 -0.58 -0.23
C LEU A 45 15.77 -1.92 -0.67
N ARG A 46 14.94 -2.95 -0.87
CA ARG A 46 15.43 -4.28 -1.29
C ARG A 46 15.40 -4.51 -2.79
N ASP A 47 14.76 -3.62 -3.53
CA ASP A 47 14.56 -3.73 -4.98
C ASP A 47 14.00 -5.11 -5.37
N ARG A 48 12.90 -5.50 -4.72
CA ARG A 48 12.25 -6.81 -4.90
C ARG A 48 10.84 -6.67 -5.39
N THR A 49 10.49 -7.56 -6.31
CA THR A 49 9.14 -7.71 -6.83
C THR A 49 8.14 -8.03 -5.73
N VAL A 50 7.04 -7.28 -5.70
CA VAL A 50 5.84 -7.56 -4.95
C VAL A 50 4.72 -7.86 -5.95
N ILE A 51 4.14 -9.05 -5.83
CA ILE A 51 2.97 -9.45 -6.61
C ILE A 51 1.72 -8.99 -5.85
N PHE A 52 0.85 -8.27 -6.55
CA PHE A 52 -0.40 -7.75 -6.01
C PHE A 52 -1.57 -8.33 -6.80
N LEU A 53 -2.38 -9.15 -6.13
CA LEU A 53 -3.55 -9.76 -6.74
C LEU A 53 -4.68 -8.74 -6.77
N ALA A 54 -5.13 -8.41 -7.97
CA ALA A 54 -6.17 -7.43 -8.24
C ALA A 54 -7.57 -8.06 -8.31
N ASP A 55 -7.67 -9.38 -8.11
CA ASP A 55 -8.93 -10.11 -8.00
C ASP A 55 -9.83 -9.48 -6.94
N CYS A 56 -11.08 -9.18 -7.30
CA CYS A 56 -12.06 -8.48 -6.46
C CYS A 56 -11.70 -7.02 -6.07
N LEU A 57 -10.50 -6.52 -6.39
CA LEU A 57 -10.07 -5.16 -6.10
C LEU A 57 -10.43 -4.18 -7.21
N VAL A 58 -10.31 -4.59 -8.48
CA VAL A 58 -10.61 -3.73 -9.64
C VAL A 58 -12.07 -3.31 -9.69
N ASP A 59 -12.98 -4.15 -9.21
CA ASP A 59 -14.42 -3.87 -9.18
C ASP A 59 -14.82 -3.02 -7.96
N THR A 60 -13.92 -2.87 -6.98
CA THR A 60 -14.17 -2.17 -5.71
C THR A 60 -13.33 -0.89 -5.56
N VAL A 61 -12.72 -0.41 -6.66
CA VAL A 61 -11.87 0.79 -6.67
C VAL A 61 -12.56 2.00 -6.06
N SER A 62 -13.85 2.24 -6.35
CA SER A 62 -14.59 3.37 -5.77
C SER A 62 -14.67 3.32 -4.24
N GLU A 63 -14.93 2.15 -3.66
CA GLU A 63 -14.92 1.96 -2.20
C GLU A 63 -13.52 2.17 -1.61
N ILE A 64 -12.50 1.62 -2.28
CA ILE A 64 -11.09 1.76 -1.91
C ILE A 64 -10.66 3.22 -1.95
N ALA A 65 -10.94 3.96 -3.02
CA ALA A 65 -10.57 5.35 -3.17
C ALA A 65 -11.30 6.23 -2.14
N ALA A 66 -12.61 6.03 -1.97
CA ALA A 66 -13.43 6.78 -1.02
C ALA A 66 -13.14 6.43 0.45
N LYS A 67 -12.42 5.32 0.72
CA LYS A 67 -12.19 4.76 2.06
C LYS A 67 -13.50 4.43 2.79
N LYS A 68 -14.43 3.81 2.05
CA LYS A 68 -15.77 3.46 2.55
C LYS A 68 -16.04 1.97 2.33
N GLY A 69 -17.00 1.45 3.09
CA GLY A 69 -17.44 0.07 2.97
C GLY A 69 -16.41 -0.95 3.45
N LYS A 70 -16.76 -2.23 3.30
CA LYS A 70 -15.93 -3.35 3.72
C LYS A 70 -14.61 -3.37 2.95
N TYR A 71 -14.65 -3.15 1.64
CA TYR A 71 -13.47 -3.19 0.79
C TYR A 71 -12.57 -1.98 1.01
N GLY A 72 -13.14 -0.79 1.23
CA GLY A 72 -12.34 0.41 1.49
C GLY A 72 -11.54 0.37 2.79
N ASN A 73 -11.99 -0.39 3.79
CA ASN A 73 -11.33 -0.52 5.08
C ASN A 73 -10.34 -1.69 5.18
N ALA A 74 -10.30 -2.59 4.19
CA ALA A 74 -9.38 -3.72 4.18
C ALA A 74 -7.90 -3.29 4.18
N ILE A 75 -7.01 -4.12 4.72
CA ILE A 75 -5.56 -3.87 4.71
C ILE A 75 -5.05 -3.73 3.28
N THR A 76 -5.47 -4.62 2.38
CA THR A 76 -5.12 -4.56 0.95
C THR A 76 -5.57 -3.26 0.27
N ALA A 77 -6.66 -2.64 0.73
CA ALA A 77 -7.07 -1.31 0.24
C ALA A 77 -6.13 -0.20 0.73
N HIS A 78 -5.60 -0.31 1.94
CA HIS A 78 -4.57 0.61 2.46
C HIS A 78 -3.27 0.52 1.68
N GLU A 79 -2.88 -0.70 1.31
CA GLU A 79 -1.74 -1.02 0.45
C GLU A 79 -1.95 -0.47 -0.96
N LEU A 80 -3.09 -0.73 -1.58
CA LEU A 80 -3.37 -0.25 -2.94
C LEU A 80 -3.38 1.28 -3.01
N ARG A 81 -3.98 1.96 -2.01
CA ARG A 81 -3.87 3.41 -1.87
C ARG A 81 -2.43 3.89 -1.68
N TRP A 82 -1.58 3.11 -1.01
CA TRP A 82 -0.16 3.44 -0.89
C TRP A 82 0.55 3.33 -2.23
N ILE A 83 0.28 2.27 -3.01
CA ILE A 83 0.86 2.10 -4.35
C ILE A 83 0.38 3.25 -5.25
N TYR A 84 -0.92 3.58 -5.25
CA TYR A 84 -1.46 4.70 -6.02
C TYR A 84 -0.76 6.03 -5.70
N ARG A 85 -0.48 6.33 -4.42
CA ARG A 85 0.28 7.54 -4.02
C ARG A 85 1.75 7.52 -4.47
N ASN A 86 2.30 6.35 -4.77
CA ASN A 86 3.69 6.15 -5.18
C ASN A 86 3.78 5.73 -6.66
N ARG A 87 2.70 5.78 -7.44
CA ARG A 87 2.66 5.22 -8.81
C ARG A 87 3.64 5.84 -9.80
N ASN A 88 4.14 7.05 -9.50
CA ASN A 88 5.14 7.76 -10.29
C ASN A 88 6.58 7.57 -9.78
N ASP A 89 6.78 6.74 -8.74
CA ASP A 89 8.10 6.36 -8.25
C ASP A 89 8.58 5.14 -9.04
N ASP A 90 9.74 5.28 -9.72
CA ASP A 90 10.23 4.25 -10.63
C ASP A 90 10.49 2.91 -9.94
N GLN A 91 11.00 2.92 -8.70
CA GLN A 91 11.23 1.69 -7.95
C GLN A 91 9.90 0.99 -7.65
N VAL A 92 8.87 1.75 -7.25
CA VAL A 92 7.53 1.19 -7.01
C VAL A 92 6.91 0.68 -8.30
N LYS A 93 6.99 1.45 -9.40
CA LYS A 93 6.44 1.04 -10.70
C LYS A 93 7.11 -0.22 -11.24
N ASN A 94 8.43 -0.34 -11.08
CA ASN A 94 9.19 -1.49 -11.55
C ASN A 94 8.97 -2.74 -10.69
N ASN A 95 8.86 -2.57 -9.37
CA ASN A 95 8.79 -3.69 -8.43
C ASN A 95 7.38 -4.14 -8.07
N VAL A 96 6.34 -3.33 -8.26
CA VAL A 96 4.96 -3.80 -8.07
C VAL A 96 4.44 -4.39 -9.38
N LYS A 97 3.95 -5.64 -9.32
CA LYS A 97 3.31 -6.32 -10.46
C LYS A 97 1.88 -6.70 -10.10
N PHE A 98 0.93 -6.24 -10.90
CA PHE A 98 -0.48 -6.57 -10.71
C PHE A 98 -0.86 -7.81 -11.51
N PHE A 99 -1.70 -8.66 -10.91
CA PHE A 99 -2.28 -9.81 -11.58
C PHE A 99 -3.79 -9.84 -11.37
N LEU A 100 -4.55 -10.08 -12.43
CA LEU A 100 -6.00 -10.24 -12.42
C LEU A 100 -6.35 -11.57 -13.09
N LYS A 101 -7.06 -12.44 -12.38
CA LYS A 101 -7.43 -13.79 -12.84
C LYS A 101 -6.22 -14.58 -13.34
N GLY A 102 -5.10 -14.46 -12.62
CA GLY A 102 -3.83 -15.11 -12.96
C GLY A 102 -3.05 -14.48 -14.11
N GLN A 103 -3.55 -13.41 -14.75
CA GLN A 103 -2.86 -12.71 -15.84
C GLN A 103 -2.25 -11.41 -15.36
N ALA A 104 -1.02 -11.12 -15.80
CA ALA A 104 -0.38 -9.85 -15.50
C ALA A 104 -1.14 -8.69 -16.15
N ILE A 105 -1.38 -7.62 -15.39
CA ILE A 105 -2.00 -6.38 -15.88
C ILE A 105 -1.10 -5.19 -15.56
N SER A 106 -1.25 -4.10 -16.32
CA SER A 106 -0.45 -2.90 -16.14
C SER A 106 -0.92 -2.10 -14.91
N HIS A 107 -0.07 -1.18 -14.44
CA HIS A 107 -0.48 -0.19 -13.43
C HIS A 107 -1.60 0.71 -13.98
N GLU A 108 -1.58 1.00 -15.28
CA GLU A 108 -2.60 1.81 -15.95
C GLU A 108 -3.96 1.12 -15.92
N ASP A 109 -4.03 -0.19 -16.15
CA ASP A 109 -5.27 -0.98 -16.07
C ASP A 109 -5.94 -0.91 -14.69
N VAL A 110 -5.16 -0.68 -13.64
CA VAL A 110 -5.65 -0.54 -12.26
C VAL A 110 -5.95 0.92 -11.90
N PHE A 111 -5.08 1.85 -12.29
CA PHE A 111 -5.13 3.24 -11.84
C PHE A 111 -5.92 4.19 -12.75
N THR A 112 -6.32 3.75 -13.94
CA THR A 112 -7.28 4.45 -14.80
C THR A 112 -8.73 4.05 -14.51
N LYS A 113 -8.96 3.08 -13.61
CA LYS A 113 -10.31 2.68 -13.20
C LYS A 113 -11.04 3.86 -12.54
N PRO A 114 -12.34 4.05 -12.83
CA PRO A 114 -13.15 5.06 -12.17
C PRO A 114 -13.15 4.88 -10.65
N GLY A 115 -13.21 5.99 -9.92
CA GLY A 115 -13.22 6.05 -8.46
C GLY A 115 -11.95 6.68 -7.88
N TRP A 116 -10.79 6.54 -8.55
CA TRP A 116 -9.53 7.11 -8.07
C TRP A 116 -9.55 8.64 -7.98
N GLU A 117 -10.38 9.32 -8.76
CA GLU A 117 -10.63 10.76 -8.67
C GLU A 117 -11.18 11.20 -7.31
N GLN A 118 -11.84 10.30 -6.57
CA GLN A 118 -12.35 10.56 -5.23
C GLN A 118 -11.27 10.41 -4.15
N TYR A 119 -10.12 9.83 -4.49
CA TYR A 119 -9.08 9.54 -3.51
C TYR A 119 -8.35 10.81 -3.07
N THR A 120 -8.56 11.19 -1.81
CA THR A 120 -7.81 12.27 -1.17
C THR A 120 -6.87 11.71 -0.08
N PRO A 121 -5.54 11.87 -0.19
CA PRO A 121 -4.62 11.44 0.87
C PRO A 121 -4.79 12.28 2.12
N LYS A 122 -4.74 11.67 3.32
CA LYS A 122 -4.84 12.41 4.60
C LYS A 122 -3.66 13.38 4.78
N ASN A 123 -2.47 12.98 4.35
CA ASN A 123 -1.27 13.80 4.38
C ASN A 123 -0.73 13.88 2.95
N LYS A 124 -0.54 15.10 2.42
CA LYS A 124 0.22 15.30 1.18
C LYS A 124 1.67 14.88 1.44
N LYS A 125 2.31 14.30 0.40
CA LYS A 125 3.69 13.85 0.50
C LYS A 125 4.61 15.04 0.67
#